data_AF-A0A9D8VBU2-F1
#
_entry.id   AF-A0A9D8VBU2-F1
#
_cell.length_a   1.000
_cell.length_b   1.000
_cell.length_c   1.000
_cell.angle_alpha   90.00
_cell.angle_beta   90.00
_cell.angle_gamma   90.00
#
_symmetry.space_group_name_H-M   'P 1'
#
loop_
_entity.id
_entity.type
_entity.pdbx_description
1 polymer ?
#
loop_
_entity_poly.entity_id
_entity_poly.type
_entity_poly.pdbx_seq_one_letter_code
_entity_poly.pdbx_strand_id
1 'polypeptide(L)'
;MRTILVLAALALVAETPRAQSLDLPGLSIGDSEVHTGLRLNYRDRNLRSVQGINVTIWQPYSPAEGRVKGIAVGLPLTGGRSIEGIGVGLFGVSADESIDGIFLGGLGAGAGKSVRGIGIAGLGMGSGEDLSGIMVAGLGAGAGRNVKGVLVGGLGAGAGGDMVGIVVAGLGAGAGGDFRGISVSGLGGGAGGDLQGLHVAGLGVGSGGDMTGIVIGGLGAGAGGLLKGLGVGGIGVGASEVQGILVSGFAAGGGDVRGLFIAPGYFNVSPGGYMQGLSVSAFNRVQGSQHGVTIGILNVARDLRGVQLGLINYAGSNKPGLRWLPFFNMDWR
;
A
#
# COMPACT_ATOMS: atom_id res chain seq x y z
N MET A 1 55.26 37.59 42.18
CA MET A 1 55.26 36.12 41.92
C MET A 1 54.37 35.35 42.92
N ARG A 2 53.16 35.83 43.25
CA ARG A 2 52.23 35.14 44.18
C ARG A 2 50.75 35.15 43.75
N THR A 3 50.43 35.70 42.59
CA THR A 3 49.03 35.84 42.12
C THR A 3 48.67 34.92 40.96
N ILE A 4 49.64 34.20 40.38
CA ILE A 4 49.40 33.31 39.23
C ILE A 4 49.06 31.86 39.67
N LEU A 5 49.36 31.49 40.92
CA LEU A 5 49.11 30.14 41.42
C LEU A 5 47.69 29.88 41.96
N VAL A 6 46.90 30.93 42.22
CA VAL A 6 45.51 30.75 42.71
C VAL A 6 44.52 30.57 41.55
N LEU A 7 44.84 31.08 40.35
CA LEU A 7 44.00 30.87 39.15
C LEU A 7 44.21 29.48 38.51
N ALA A 8 45.36 28.84 38.73
CA ALA A 8 45.60 27.46 38.29
C ALA A 8 44.87 26.42 39.16
N ALA A 9 44.50 26.76 40.39
CA ALA A 9 43.75 25.87 41.29
C ALA A 9 42.23 25.91 41.05
N LEU A 10 41.70 26.94 40.37
CA LEU A 10 40.30 26.98 39.92
C LEU A 10 40.07 26.31 38.55
N ALA A 11 41.14 25.91 37.87
CA ALA A 11 41.07 25.28 36.55
C ALA A 11 41.04 23.73 36.59
N LEU A 12 41.00 23.11 37.78
CA LEU A 12 41.15 21.66 37.92
C LEU A 12 39.91 20.86 38.37
N VAL A 13 38.76 21.48 38.63
CA VAL A 13 37.50 20.75 38.86
C VAL A 13 36.32 21.56 38.31
N ALA A 14 36.25 21.66 37.00
CA ALA A 14 34.98 21.81 36.32
C ALA A 14 34.85 20.61 35.39
N GLU A 15 34.66 19.43 36.00
CA GLU A 15 34.05 18.33 35.25
C GLU A 15 32.78 18.90 34.62
N THR A 16 32.70 18.83 33.30
CA THR A 16 31.42 18.92 32.60
C THR A 16 30.45 17.99 33.35
N PRO A 17 29.21 18.41 33.65
CA PRO A 17 28.31 17.56 34.43
C PRO A 17 28.12 16.24 33.69
N ARG A 18 28.84 15.21 34.16
CA ARG A 18 28.66 13.83 33.75
C ARG A 18 27.22 13.47 34.11
N ALA A 19 26.56 12.76 33.20
CA ALA A 19 25.20 12.26 33.36
C ALA A 19 25.00 11.74 34.80
N GLN A 20 24.21 12.47 35.58
CA GLN A 20 23.91 12.09 36.96
C GLN A 20 22.97 10.89 36.89
N SER A 21 23.55 9.71 37.11
CA SER A 21 22.79 8.47 37.30
C SER A 21 23.17 7.84 38.62
N LEU A 22 22.17 7.30 39.30
CA LEU A 22 22.30 6.45 40.47
C LEU A 22 22.07 5.01 40.02
N ASP A 23 23.14 4.24 39.93
CA ASP A 23 23.11 2.86 39.46
C ASP A 23 23.27 1.89 40.63
N LEU A 24 22.20 1.16 40.92
CA LEU A 24 22.14 0.06 41.89
C LEU A 24 21.96 -1.27 41.13
N PRO A 25 22.34 -2.42 41.73
CA PRO A 25 22.01 -3.72 41.14
C PRO A 25 20.51 -3.84 40.85
N GLY A 26 20.15 -3.89 39.56
CA GLY A 26 18.77 -4.02 39.10
C GLY A 26 17.95 -2.72 39.06
N LEU A 27 18.45 -1.57 39.52
CA LEU A 27 17.74 -0.28 39.50
C LEU A 27 18.67 0.88 39.12
N SER A 28 18.30 1.67 38.12
CA SER A 28 19.01 2.88 37.71
C SER A 28 18.05 4.08 37.70
N ILE A 29 18.48 5.21 38.26
CA ILE A 29 17.76 6.49 38.21
C ILE A 29 18.66 7.53 37.55
N GLY A 30 18.25 8.06 36.40
CA GLY A 30 18.98 9.07 35.63
C GLY A 30 19.51 8.56 34.28
N ASP A 31 20.43 9.31 33.68
CA ASP A 31 20.92 9.06 32.31
C ASP A 31 22.10 8.05 32.30
N SER A 32 21.89 6.87 32.86
CA SER A 32 22.89 5.78 32.83
C SER A 32 23.08 5.27 31.41
N GLU A 33 24.33 5.02 31.00
CA GLU A 33 24.69 4.57 29.65
C GLU A 33 24.30 3.10 29.42
N VAL A 34 24.54 2.23 30.41
CA VAL A 34 24.32 0.78 30.32
C VAL A 34 23.69 0.27 31.60
N HIS A 35 22.52 -0.38 31.51
CA HIS A 35 21.86 -0.93 32.70
C HIS A 35 21.14 -2.26 32.43
N THR A 36 21.07 -3.11 33.45
CA THR A 36 20.24 -4.32 33.46
C THR A 36 19.27 -4.27 34.64
N GLY A 37 17.98 -4.36 34.36
CA GLY A 37 16.91 -4.23 35.35
C GLY A 37 15.94 -3.08 35.03
N LEU A 38 15.51 -2.36 36.06
CA LEU A 38 14.63 -1.19 35.94
C LEU A 38 15.46 0.09 35.80
N ARG A 39 15.20 0.90 34.78
CA ARG A 39 15.79 2.22 34.58
C ARG A 39 14.69 3.27 34.50
N LEU A 40 14.80 4.30 35.33
CA LEU A 40 13.93 5.47 35.37
C LEU A 40 14.75 6.69 34.91
N ASN A 41 14.37 7.32 33.81
CA ASN A 41 15.06 8.50 33.33
C ASN A 41 14.09 9.63 32.94
N TYR A 42 14.50 10.87 33.17
CA TYR A 42 13.76 12.02 32.67
C TYR A 42 13.93 12.16 31.15
N ARG A 43 15.16 12.12 30.65
CA ARG A 43 15.47 12.29 29.22
C ARG A 43 16.82 11.68 28.87
N ASP A 44 16.86 10.86 27.83
CA ASP A 44 18.08 10.14 27.42
C ASP A 44 19.00 11.04 26.58
N ARG A 45 20.27 11.12 26.97
CA ARG A 45 21.35 11.74 26.17
C ARG A 45 22.44 10.75 25.81
N ASN A 46 22.90 9.95 26.78
CA ASN A 46 24.05 9.05 26.61
C ASN A 46 23.67 7.56 26.64
N LEU A 47 22.38 7.24 26.55
CA LEU A 47 21.92 5.86 26.58
C LEU A 47 22.62 5.04 25.49
N ARG A 48 23.22 3.91 25.87
CA ARG A 48 23.78 2.90 24.96
C ARG A 48 22.97 1.62 24.94
N SER A 49 22.64 1.07 26.11
CA SER A 49 21.91 -0.21 26.19
C SER A 49 21.14 -0.39 27.50
N VAL A 50 19.89 -0.80 27.41
CA VAL A 50 19.10 -1.27 28.55
C VAL A 50 18.59 -2.67 28.27
N GLN A 51 18.80 -3.57 29.22
CA GLN A 51 18.18 -4.90 29.24
C GLN A 51 17.21 -4.96 30.42
N GLY A 52 15.91 -4.87 30.14
CA GLY A 52 14.87 -4.85 31.17
C GLY A 52 13.79 -3.81 30.90
N ILE A 53 13.46 -3.00 31.90
CA ILE A 53 12.39 -2.00 31.83
C ILE A 53 13.02 -0.61 31.79
N ASN A 54 12.80 0.15 30.72
CA ASN A 54 13.23 1.53 30.57
C ASN A 54 12.01 2.46 30.58
N VAL A 55 11.89 3.29 31.61
CA VAL A 55 10.84 4.31 31.73
C VAL A 55 11.47 5.68 31.45
N THR A 56 11.01 6.34 30.39
CA THR A 56 11.47 7.69 30.01
C THR A 56 10.31 8.68 30.10
N ILE A 57 10.54 9.83 30.74
CA ILE A 57 9.51 10.88 30.94
C ILE A 57 9.50 11.89 29.77
N TRP A 58 10.58 12.00 28.99
CA TRP A 58 10.65 12.94 27.87
C TRP A 58 11.40 12.38 26.67
N GLN A 59 11.14 12.95 25.49
CA GLN A 59 11.76 12.51 24.25
C GLN A 59 13.30 12.56 24.35
N PRO A 60 14.02 11.46 24.03
CA PRO A 60 15.48 11.45 23.96
C PRO A 60 16.05 12.61 23.15
N TYR A 61 17.30 13.01 23.41
CA TYR A 61 18.01 13.89 22.49
C TYR A 61 18.25 13.17 21.16
N SER A 62 18.13 13.93 20.06
CA SER A 62 18.43 13.42 18.72
C SER A 62 19.86 13.80 18.32
N PRO A 63 20.63 12.88 17.73
CA PRO A 63 20.29 11.48 17.47
C PRO A 63 20.30 10.62 18.74
N ALA A 64 19.36 9.70 18.87
CA ALA A 64 19.33 8.73 19.94
C ALA A 64 20.30 7.58 19.63
N GLU A 65 21.19 7.24 20.56
CA GLU A 65 22.19 6.18 20.36
C GLU A 65 21.80 4.83 20.99
N GLY A 66 20.88 4.85 21.95
CA GLY A 66 20.65 3.72 22.86
C GLY A 66 19.70 2.64 22.36
N ARG A 67 20.00 1.38 22.67
CA ARG A 67 19.10 0.23 22.46
C ARG A 67 18.33 -0.10 23.73
N VAL A 68 17.03 -0.30 23.62
CA VAL A 68 16.20 -0.84 24.70
C VAL A 68 15.76 -2.25 24.32
N LYS A 69 16.19 -3.25 25.09
CA LYS A 69 15.75 -4.64 24.97
C LYS A 69 14.90 -5.02 26.18
N GLY A 70 13.60 -5.18 25.97
CA GLY A 70 12.62 -5.47 27.03
C GLY A 70 11.40 -4.56 26.92
N ILE A 71 11.09 -3.81 27.97
CA ILE A 71 9.90 -2.94 28.04
C ILE A 71 10.35 -1.47 28.01
N ALA A 72 9.88 -0.70 27.03
CA ALA A 72 10.08 0.74 26.92
C ALA A 72 8.76 1.46 27.25
N VAL A 73 8.73 2.25 28.33
CA VAL A 73 7.56 3.01 28.78
C VAL A 73 7.83 4.50 28.65
N GLY A 74 6.89 5.23 28.06
CA GLY A 74 7.02 6.66 27.74
C GLY A 74 5.91 7.50 28.33
N LEU A 75 6.27 8.46 29.17
CA LEU A 75 5.33 9.39 29.82
C LEU A 75 5.74 10.86 29.57
N PRO A 76 5.49 11.44 28.38
CA PRO A 76 4.49 10.97 27.42
C PRO A 76 5.04 10.17 26.23
N LEU A 77 6.35 10.21 25.96
CA LEU A 77 6.98 9.58 24.80
C LEU A 77 8.08 8.62 25.24
N THR A 78 8.22 7.50 24.54
CA THR A 78 9.38 6.60 24.69
C THR A 78 10.14 6.55 23.37
N GLY A 79 11.47 6.44 23.46
CA GLY A 79 12.28 6.28 22.28
C GLY A 79 13.72 5.90 22.56
N GLY A 80 14.46 5.68 21.48
CA GLY A 80 15.85 5.29 21.47
C GLY A 80 16.33 5.09 20.04
N ARG A 81 17.54 4.58 19.86
CA ARG A 81 18.01 4.13 18.54
C ARG A 81 17.22 2.94 18.04
N SER A 82 17.04 1.94 18.91
CA SER A 82 16.29 0.73 18.61
C SER A 82 15.52 0.23 19.83
N ILE A 83 14.31 -0.26 19.61
CA ILE A 83 13.46 -0.86 20.64
C ILE A 83 13.18 -2.31 20.24
N GLU A 84 13.63 -3.27 21.06
CA GLU A 84 13.39 -4.70 20.89
C GLU A 84 12.54 -5.20 22.07
N GLY A 85 11.26 -5.51 21.83
CA GLY A 85 10.34 -5.98 22.86
C GLY A 85 9.00 -5.24 22.91
N ILE A 86 8.62 -4.70 24.06
CA ILE A 86 7.35 -4.03 24.29
C ILE A 86 7.56 -2.51 24.39
N GLY A 87 6.92 -1.71 23.54
CA GLY A 87 6.94 -0.25 23.62
C GLY A 87 5.56 0.33 23.95
N VAL A 88 5.43 1.13 25.00
CA VAL A 88 4.17 1.81 25.36
C VAL A 88 4.44 3.28 25.60
N GLY A 89 3.78 4.15 24.85
CA GLY A 89 3.88 5.60 25.03
C GLY A 89 2.52 6.27 24.98
N LEU A 90 2.24 7.16 25.94
CA LEU A 90 0.99 7.91 25.99
C LEU A 90 0.77 8.75 24.73
N PHE A 91 1.81 9.41 24.24
CA PHE A 91 1.79 10.12 22.96
C PHE A 91 2.40 9.27 21.86
N GLY A 92 3.35 8.38 22.15
CA GLY A 92 3.91 7.55 21.11
C GLY A 92 5.19 6.80 21.43
N VAL A 93 5.53 5.91 20.51
CA VAL A 93 6.74 5.08 20.51
C VAL A 93 7.55 5.45 19.28
N SER A 94 8.74 6.01 19.48
CA SER A 94 9.58 6.51 18.38
C SER A 94 10.98 5.90 18.45
N ALA A 95 11.54 5.47 17.32
CA ALA A 95 12.93 5.03 17.26
C ALA A 95 13.68 5.66 16.09
N ASP A 96 14.96 5.98 16.26
CA ASP A 96 15.76 6.54 15.16
C ASP A 96 16.05 5.49 14.08
N GLU A 97 16.20 4.21 14.45
CA GLU A 97 16.42 3.11 13.50
C GLU A 97 15.24 2.14 13.46
N SER A 98 15.03 1.34 14.50
CA SER A 98 14.03 0.25 14.42
C SER A 98 13.18 0.05 15.67
N ILE A 99 11.96 -0.42 15.44
CA ILE A 99 11.07 -0.98 16.47
C ILE A 99 10.80 -2.43 16.08
N ASP A 100 11.19 -3.38 16.93
CA ASP A 100 11.02 -4.82 16.73
C ASP A 100 10.27 -5.42 17.93
N GLY A 101 8.95 -5.64 17.80
CA GLY A 101 8.14 -6.29 18.82
C GLY A 101 6.69 -5.81 18.89
N ILE A 102 6.15 -5.66 20.10
CA ILE A 102 4.77 -5.22 20.36
C ILE A 102 4.79 -3.77 20.80
N PHE A 103 3.99 -2.90 20.19
CA PHE A 103 3.97 -1.50 20.62
C PHE A 103 2.60 -0.84 20.55
N LEU A 104 2.37 0.09 21.48
CA LEU A 104 1.17 0.89 21.60
C LEU A 104 1.56 2.37 21.73
N GLY A 105 1.29 3.14 20.68
CA GLY A 105 1.48 4.58 20.66
C GLY A 105 0.14 5.31 20.74
N GLY A 106 -0.12 6.05 21.81
CA GLY A 106 -1.42 6.70 22.01
C GLY A 106 -1.77 7.75 20.95
N LEU A 107 -0.78 8.48 20.41
CA LEU A 107 -0.96 9.31 19.20
C LEU A 107 -0.24 8.70 18.00
N GLY A 108 0.99 8.20 18.13
CA GLY A 108 1.70 7.66 16.98
C GLY A 108 2.81 6.68 17.31
N ALA A 109 3.23 5.93 16.30
CA ALA A 109 4.42 5.10 16.38
C ALA A 109 5.26 5.25 15.11
N GLY A 110 6.58 5.26 15.24
CA GLY A 110 7.39 5.26 14.03
C GLY A 110 8.87 5.04 14.24
N ALA A 111 9.53 4.68 13.14
CA ALA A 111 10.96 4.47 13.12
C ALA A 111 11.62 5.07 11.87
N GLY A 112 12.84 5.59 12.02
CA GLY A 112 13.59 6.16 10.89
C GLY A 112 13.98 5.12 9.83
N LYS A 113 14.11 3.83 10.21
CA LYS A 113 14.26 2.71 9.28
C LYS A 113 13.03 1.81 9.33
N SER A 114 13.03 0.74 10.10
CA SER A 114 12.01 -0.32 10.02
C SER A 114 11.15 -0.46 11.28
N VAL A 115 9.90 -0.83 11.09
CA VAL A 115 9.01 -1.25 12.20
C VAL A 115 8.51 -2.66 11.93
N ARG A 116 8.77 -3.58 12.86
CA ARG A 116 8.42 -4.99 12.74
C ARG A 116 7.68 -5.49 13.98
N GLY A 117 6.61 -6.24 13.76
CA GLY A 117 5.88 -6.94 14.83
C GLY A 117 4.40 -6.58 14.88
N ILE A 118 3.88 -6.23 16.04
CA ILE A 118 2.46 -5.91 16.25
C ILE A 118 2.35 -4.49 16.82
N GLY A 119 1.70 -3.60 16.10
CA GLY A 119 1.64 -2.18 16.44
C GLY A 119 0.24 -1.61 16.40
N ILE A 120 -0.11 -0.84 17.44
CA ILE A 120 -1.33 -0.03 17.47
C ILE A 120 -0.93 1.43 17.68
N ALA A 121 -1.39 2.32 16.81
CA ALA A 121 -1.15 3.76 16.88
C ALA A 121 -2.47 4.54 16.78
N GLY A 122 -2.71 5.47 17.71
CA GLY A 122 -3.97 6.21 17.77
C GLY A 122 -4.24 7.10 16.56
N LEU A 123 -3.22 7.79 16.03
CA LEU A 123 -3.29 8.60 14.81
C LEU A 123 -2.49 7.93 13.68
N GLY A 124 -1.17 7.81 13.83
CA GLY A 124 -0.31 7.49 12.69
C GLY A 124 0.77 6.46 12.98
N MET A 125 1.05 5.62 11.98
CA MET A 125 2.24 4.77 11.99
C MET A 125 3.14 5.07 10.79
N GLY A 126 4.43 5.32 11.03
CA GLY A 126 5.37 5.68 9.98
C GLY A 126 6.69 4.93 10.06
N SER A 127 7.22 4.52 8.92
CA SER A 127 8.57 3.95 8.80
C SER A 127 9.28 4.58 7.61
N GLY A 128 10.54 5.01 7.81
CA GLY A 128 11.36 5.54 6.72
C GLY A 128 11.70 4.50 5.66
N GLU A 129 11.75 3.22 6.04
CA GLU A 129 11.99 2.09 5.15
C GLU A 129 10.80 1.13 5.15
N ASP A 130 10.82 0.05 5.95
CA ASP A 130 9.86 -1.05 5.85
C ASP A 130 8.94 -1.19 7.08
N LEU A 131 7.64 -1.42 6.84
CA LEU A 131 6.68 -1.89 7.83
C LEU A 131 6.42 -3.40 7.66
N SER A 132 6.58 -4.21 8.70
CA SER A 132 6.38 -5.66 8.62
C SER A 132 5.64 -6.24 9.82
N GLY A 133 4.47 -6.86 9.61
CA GLY A 133 3.70 -7.51 10.66
C GLY A 133 2.24 -7.08 10.68
N ILE A 134 1.66 -6.85 11.87
CA ILE A 134 0.26 -6.44 12.04
C ILE A 134 0.24 -5.01 12.58
N MET A 135 -0.18 -4.06 11.75
CA MET A 135 -0.11 -2.64 12.05
C MET A 135 -1.51 -2.02 11.93
N VAL A 136 -1.98 -1.40 13.01
CA VAL A 136 -3.27 -0.70 13.06
C VAL A 136 -3.03 0.76 13.42
N ALA A 137 -3.45 1.68 12.57
CA ALA A 137 -3.33 3.12 12.78
C ALA A 137 -4.66 3.84 12.55
N GLY A 138 -5.03 4.72 13.47
CA GLY A 138 -6.35 5.38 13.46
C GLY A 138 -6.58 6.33 12.28
N LEU A 139 -5.59 7.11 11.85
CA LEU A 139 -5.65 7.95 10.64
C LEU A 139 -4.93 7.29 9.47
N GLY A 140 -3.73 6.75 9.67
CA GLY A 140 -3.04 6.10 8.56
C GLY A 140 -1.70 5.51 8.89
N ALA A 141 -1.26 4.60 8.03
CA ALA A 141 0.02 3.95 8.18
C ALA A 141 0.77 3.90 6.85
N GLY A 142 2.09 4.09 6.90
CA GLY A 142 2.88 3.98 5.69
C GLY A 142 4.37 3.79 5.89
N ALA A 143 4.99 3.33 4.82
CA ALA A 143 6.41 2.99 4.74
C ALA A 143 7.05 3.69 3.54
N GLY A 144 8.28 4.20 3.70
CA GLY A 144 9.03 4.80 2.59
C GLY A 144 9.41 3.79 1.51
N ARG A 145 9.54 2.51 1.87
CA ARG A 145 9.83 1.39 0.99
C ARG A 145 8.67 0.40 1.01
N ASN A 146 8.77 -0.71 1.74
CA ASN A 146 7.82 -1.80 1.58
C ASN A 146 6.91 -2.00 2.80
N VAL A 147 5.72 -2.51 2.54
CA VAL A 147 4.80 -3.00 3.58
C VAL A 147 4.62 -4.50 3.40
N LYS A 148 4.78 -5.27 4.48
CA LYS A 148 4.52 -6.71 4.49
C LYS A 148 3.65 -7.13 5.67
N GLY A 149 2.52 -7.79 5.42
CA GLY A 149 1.63 -8.32 6.46
C GLY A 149 0.25 -7.68 6.44
N VAL A 150 -0.29 -7.33 7.62
CA VAL A 150 -1.62 -6.72 7.78
C VAL A 150 -1.45 -5.24 8.12
N LEU A 151 -1.97 -4.36 7.27
CA LEU A 151 -1.95 -2.91 7.45
C LEU A 151 -3.38 -2.37 7.48
N VAL A 152 -3.78 -1.79 8.60
CA VAL A 152 -5.09 -1.13 8.76
C VAL A 152 -4.87 0.35 9.01
N GLY A 153 -5.34 1.20 8.11
CA GLY A 153 -5.30 2.66 8.23
C GLY A 153 -6.70 3.25 8.16
N GLY A 154 -7.10 4.08 9.13
CA GLY A 154 -8.47 4.61 9.13
C GLY A 154 -8.79 5.52 7.94
N LEU A 155 -7.85 6.32 7.44
CA LEU A 155 -7.97 7.10 6.21
C LEU A 155 -7.10 6.50 5.10
N GLY A 156 -5.84 6.19 5.36
CA GLY A 156 -4.91 5.80 4.31
C GLY A 156 -3.88 4.74 4.72
N ALA A 157 -3.50 3.90 3.75
CA ALA A 157 -2.42 2.94 3.87
C ALA A 157 -1.52 3.02 2.63
N GLY A 158 -0.21 3.20 2.80
CA GLY A 158 0.68 3.49 1.67
C GLY A 158 2.10 2.96 1.80
N ALA A 159 2.71 2.68 0.66
CA ALA A 159 4.11 2.29 0.57
C ALA A 159 4.76 2.98 -0.64
N GLY A 160 5.98 3.51 -0.48
CA GLY A 160 6.74 4.07 -1.60
C GLY A 160 7.22 3.00 -2.60
N GLY A 161 7.37 1.76 -2.15
CA GLY A 161 7.70 0.57 -2.93
C GLY A 161 6.55 -0.43 -2.91
N ASP A 162 6.85 -1.69 -2.58
CA ASP A 162 5.92 -2.80 -2.72
C ASP A 162 5.04 -3.01 -1.48
N MET A 163 3.82 -3.49 -1.68
CA MET A 163 2.95 -3.99 -0.62
C MET A 163 2.64 -5.46 -0.81
N VAL A 164 2.87 -6.27 0.23
CA VAL A 164 2.55 -7.70 0.24
C VAL A 164 1.73 -8.08 1.47
N GLY A 165 0.45 -8.42 1.28
CA GLY A 165 -0.41 -8.91 2.36
C GLY A 165 -1.84 -8.37 2.32
N ILE A 166 -2.41 -8.07 3.49
CA ILE A 166 -3.78 -7.58 3.63
C ILE A 166 -3.74 -6.10 4.03
N VAL A 167 -4.39 -5.25 3.26
CA VAL A 167 -4.47 -3.82 3.54
C VAL A 167 -5.91 -3.38 3.57
N VAL A 168 -6.30 -2.70 4.64
CA VAL A 168 -7.62 -2.09 4.81
C VAL A 168 -7.43 -0.61 5.04
N ALA A 169 -8.05 0.22 4.18
CA ALA A 169 -7.91 1.67 4.25
C ALA A 169 -9.26 2.38 4.07
N GLY A 170 -9.62 3.31 4.95
CA GLY A 170 -10.94 3.95 4.86
C GLY A 170 -11.13 4.84 3.63
N LEU A 171 -10.10 5.56 3.15
CA LEU A 171 -10.15 6.33 1.91
C LEU A 171 -9.35 5.64 0.80
N GLY A 172 -8.09 5.28 1.04
CA GLY A 172 -7.27 4.73 -0.04
C GLY A 172 -6.06 3.92 0.36
N ALA A 173 -5.73 2.94 -0.48
CA ALA A 173 -4.54 2.13 -0.37
C ALA A 173 -3.69 2.25 -1.65
N GLY A 174 -2.40 2.56 -1.52
CA GLY A 174 -1.56 2.89 -2.69
C GLY A 174 -0.10 2.47 -2.54
N ALA A 175 0.39 1.67 -3.49
CA ALA A 175 1.80 1.26 -3.59
C ALA A 175 2.50 2.01 -4.73
N GLY A 176 3.73 2.48 -4.52
CA GLY A 176 4.56 3.02 -5.59
C GLY A 176 5.08 1.94 -6.55
N GLY A 177 5.32 0.73 -6.03
CA GLY A 177 5.69 -0.48 -6.77
C GLY A 177 4.50 -1.42 -6.95
N ASP A 178 4.72 -2.71 -6.68
CA ASP A 178 3.72 -3.77 -6.80
C ASP A 178 2.84 -3.88 -5.56
N PHE A 179 1.58 -4.29 -5.73
CA PHE A 179 0.68 -4.60 -4.63
C PHE A 179 0.14 -6.02 -4.78
N ARG A 180 0.65 -6.93 -3.95
CA ARG A 180 0.29 -8.36 -3.97
C ARG A 180 -0.48 -8.74 -2.70
N GLY A 181 -1.72 -9.22 -2.85
CA GLY A 181 -2.51 -9.78 -1.77
C GLY A 181 -3.96 -9.34 -1.80
N ILE A 182 -4.46 -8.80 -0.69
CA ILE A 182 -5.84 -8.34 -0.54
C ILE A 182 -5.83 -6.87 -0.16
N SER A 183 -6.55 -6.03 -0.91
CA SER A 183 -6.78 -4.64 -0.53
C SER A 183 -8.27 -4.32 -0.51
N VAL A 184 -8.74 -3.73 0.59
CA VAL A 184 -10.09 -3.17 0.70
C VAL A 184 -9.96 -1.69 1.03
N SER A 185 -10.38 -0.83 0.11
CA SER A 185 -10.33 0.62 0.28
C SER A 185 -11.68 1.30 0.04
N GLY A 186 -11.96 2.38 0.78
CA GLY A 186 -13.26 3.06 0.65
C GLY A 186 -13.43 3.82 -0.66
N LEU A 187 -12.41 4.56 -1.11
CA LEU A 187 -12.46 5.31 -2.38
C LEU A 187 -11.59 4.65 -3.46
N GLY A 188 -10.27 4.57 -3.24
CA GLY A 188 -9.32 4.20 -4.29
C GLY A 188 -8.30 3.15 -3.85
N GLY A 189 -7.98 2.22 -4.74
CA GLY A 189 -6.90 1.26 -4.55
C GLY A 189 -5.98 1.29 -5.76
N GLY A 190 -4.66 1.27 -5.58
CA GLY A 190 -3.80 1.17 -6.75
C GLY A 190 -2.33 0.93 -6.50
N ALA A 191 -1.64 0.70 -7.62
CA ALA A 191 -0.21 0.46 -7.69
C ALA A 191 0.40 1.20 -8.89
N GLY A 192 1.61 1.73 -8.71
CA GLY A 192 2.43 2.20 -9.82
C GLY A 192 2.91 1.05 -10.72
N GLY A 193 3.17 -0.12 -10.12
CA GLY A 193 3.45 -1.38 -10.79
C GLY A 193 2.21 -2.28 -10.89
N ASP A 194 2.40 -3.57 -10.60
CA ASP A 194 1.38 -4.59 -10.80
C ASP A 194 0.44 -4.73 -9.58
N LEU A 195 -0.82 -5.07 -9.83
CA LEU A 195 -1.75 -5.56 -8.81
C LEU A 195 -1.94 -7.07 -8.95
N GLN A 196 -1.76 -7.80 -7.86
CA GLN A 196 -1.96 -9.25 -7.84
C GLN A 196 -2.80 -9.69 -6.64
N GLY A 197 -3.95 -10.32 -6.90
CA GLY A 197 -4.81 -10.89 -5.87
C GLY A 197 -6.23 -10.35 -5.90
N LEU A 198 -6.75 -9.92 -4.75
CA LEU A 198 -8.11 -9.37 -4.59
C LEU A 198 -8.05 -7.90 -4.22
N HIS A 199 -8.51 -7.02 -5.10
CA HIS A 199 -8.51 -5.59 -4.87
C HIS A 199 -9.91 -5.02 -5.03
N VAL A 200 -10.43 -4.42 -3.95
CA VAL A 200 -11.78 -3.85 -3.90
C VAL A 200 -11.70 -2.40 -3.47
N ALA A 201 -12.28 -1.49 -4.25
CA ALA A 201 -12.35 -0.06 -3.94
C ALA A 201 -13.72 0.53 -4.28
N GLY A 202 -14.24 1.43 -3.45
CA GLY A 202 -15.57 2.00 -3.64
C GLY A 202 -15.71 2.94 -4.85
N LEU A 203 -14.65 3.58 -5.33
CA LEU A 203 -14.66 4.32 -6.60
C LEU A 203 -13.87 3.58 -7.68
N GLY A 204 -12.62 3.18 -7.42
CA GLY A 204 -11.89 2.51 -8.48
C GLY A 204 -10.57 1.89 -8.08
N VAL A 205 -10.15 0.93 -8.89
CA VAL A 205 -8.87 0.24 -8.76
C VAL A 205 -8.02 0.49 -10.01
N GLY A 206 -6.78 0.93 -9.82
CA GLY A 206 -5.87 1.31 -10.91
C GLY A 206 -4.48 0.70 -10.76
N SER A 207 -3.88 0.31 -11.88
CA SER A 207 -2.52 -0.21 -11.96
C SER A 207 -1.80 0.43 -13.15
N GLY A 208 -0.58 0.91 -12.92
CA GLY A 208 0.30 1.35 -14.01
C GLY A 208 0.79 0.18 -14.87
N GLY A 209 0.90 -1.02 -14.29
CA GLY A 209 1.28 -2.27 -14.96
C GLY A 209 0.10 -3.21 -15.17
N ASP A 210 0.30 -4.47 -14.76
CA ASP A 210 -0.64 -5.57 -14.94
C ASP A 210 -1.54 -5.76 -13.71
N MET A 211 -2.79 -6.17 -13.94
CA MET A 211 -3.72 -6.64 -12.93
C MET A 211 -3.96 -8.13 -13.09
N THR A 212 -3.58 -8.94 -12.11
CA THR A 212 -3.86 -10.39 -12.09
C THR A 212 -4.70 -10.79 -10.88
N GLY A 213 -5.91 -11.30 -11.11
CA GLY A 213 -6.80 -11.81 -10.05
C GLY A 213 -8.22 -11.27 -10.14
N ILE A 214 -8.76 -10.78 -9.02
CA ILE A 214 -10.11 -10.21 -8.92
C ILE A 214 -9.98 -8.74 -8.57
N VAL A 215 -10.50 -7.88 -9.43
CA VAL A 215 -10.48 -6.42 -9.25
C VAL A 215 -11.89 -5.89 -9.32
N ILE A 216 -12.32 -5.16 -8.30
CA ILE A 216 -13.66 -4.59 -8.17
C ILE A 216 -13.55 -3.11 -7.83
N GLY A 217 -13.94 -2.25 -8.78
CA GLY A 217 -14.07 -0.81 -8.56
C GLY A 217 -15.53 -0.37 -8.66
N GLY A 218 -16.00 0.45 -7.72
CA GLY A 218 -17.40 0.89 -7.75
C GLY A 218 -17.77 1.70 -8.99
N LEU A 219 -16.88 2.54 -9.51
CA LEU A 219 -17.00 3.19 -10.83
C LEU A 219 -16.19 2.45 -11.90
N GLY A 220 -14.99 1.96 -11.59
CA GLY A 220 -14.24 1.22 -12.59
C GLY A 220 -12.91 0.64 -12.17
N ALA A 221 -12.35 -0.18 -13.06
CA ALA A 221 -11.03 -0.80 -12.92
C ALA A 221 -10.22 -0.60 -14.20
N GLY A 222 -8.95 -0.25 -14.07
CA GLY A 222 -8.09 0.10 -15.22
C GLY A 222 -6.64 -0.31 -15.06
N ALA A 223 -6.13 -1.15 -15.97
CA ALA A 223 -4.72 -1.54 -16.04
C ALA A 223 -4.02 -0.89 -17.23
N GLY A 224 -2.77 -0.45 -17.04
CA GLY A 224 -1.93 0.05 -18.13
C GLY A 224 -1.49 -1.06 -19.09
N GLY A 225 -1.25 -2.25 -18.58
CA GLY A 225 -0.86 -3.44 -19.33
C GLY A 225 -2.01 -4.45 -19.47
N LEU A 226 -1.81 -5.62 -18.87
CA LEU A 226 -2.72 -6.77 -18.91
C LEU A 226 -3.70 -6.75 -17.74
N LEU A 227 -4.98 -7.04 -18.00
CA LEU A 227 -5.93 -7.47 -16.98
C LEU A 227 -6.26 -8.96 -17.17
N LYS A 228 -5.73 -9.79 -16.27
CA LYS A 228 -5.91 -11.25 -16.26
C LYS A 228 -6.78 -11.68 -15.07
N GLY A 229 -7.94 -12.27 -15.35
CA GLY A 229 -8.87 -12.74 -14.32
C GLY A 229 -10.24 -12.08 -14.41
N LEU A 230 -10.75 -11.53 -13.30
CA LEU A 230 -12.07 -10.90 -13.22
C LEU A 230 -11.92 -9.40 -12.94
N GLY A 231 -12.45 -8.56 -13.83
CA GLY A 231 -12.58 -7.11 -13.63
C GLY A 231 -14.03 -6.70 -13.52
N VAL A 232 -14.41 -6.01 -12.44
CA VAL A 232 -15.76 -5.49 -12.20
C VAL A 232 -15.73 -3.98 -12.01
N GLY A 233 -16.61 -3.27 -12.72
CA GLY A 233 -16.69 -1.80 -12.69
C GLY A 233 -18.11 -1.27 -12.84
N GLY A 234 -18.58 -0.35 -12.01
CA GLY A 234 -19.95 0.20 -12.16
C GLY A 234 -20.16 0.97 -13.47
N ILE A 235 -19.13 1.62 -13.99
CA ILE A 235 -19.14 2.34 -15.27
C ILE A 235 -18.24 1.62 -16.27
N GLY A 236 -16.97 1.42 -15.93
CA GLY A 236 -15.94 1.07 -16.91
C GLY A 236 -14.95 0.03 -16.42
N VAL A 237 -14.59 -0.93 -17.27
CA VAL A 237 -13.40 -1.77 -17.06
C VAL A 237 -12.57 -1.83 -18.34
N GLY A 238 -11.26 -1.59 -18.24
CA GLY A 238 -10.41 -1.65 -19.41
C GLY A 238 -8.93 -1.88 -19.12
N ALA A 239 -8.24 -2.38 -20.14
CA ALA A 239 -6.80 -2.61 -20.12
C ALA A 239 -6.26 -2.66 -21.55
N SER A 240 -4.94 -2.57 -21.71
CA SER A 240 -4.31 -2.74 -23.04
C SER A 240 -4.52 -4.16 -23.56
N GLU A 241 -4.32 -5.15 -22.69
CA GLU A 241 -4.66 -6.55 -22.94
C GLU A 241 -5.61 -7.06 -21.87
N VAL A 242 -6.57 -7.91 -22.24
CA VAL A 242 -7.51 -8.54 -21.31
C VAL A 242 -7.53 -10.04 -21.55
N GLN A 243 -7.35 -10.82 -20.49
CA GLN A 243 -7.48 -12.27 -20.50
C GLN A 243 -8.39 -12.72 -19.34
N GLY A 244 -9.70 -12.81 -19.60
CA GLY A 244 -10.65 -13.26 -18.58
C GLY A 244 -12.05 -12.71 -18.74
N ILE A 245 -12.67 -12.31 -17.63
CA ILE A 245 -14.05 -11.85 -17.56
C ILE A 245 -14.07 -10.38 -17.18
N LEU A 246 -14.69 -9.54 -18.00
CA LEU A 246 -15.03 -8.17 -17.65
C LEU A 246 -16.53 -8.03 -17.47
N VAL A 247 -16.93 -7.47 -16.33
CA VAL A 247 -18.31 -7.10 -16.06
C VAL A 247 -18.34 -5.62 -15.73
N SER A 248 -19.06 -4.83 -16.53
CA SER A 248 -19.26 -3.43 -16.22
C SER A 248 -20.70 -2.99 -16.39
N GLY A 249 -21.09 -1.94 -15.67
CA GLY A 249 -22.44 -1.39 -15.78
C GLY A 249 -22.68 -0.61 -17.07
N PHE A 250 -21.63 -0.11 -17.73
CA PHE A 250 -21.77 0.63 -18.99
C PHE A 250 -20.78 0.19 -20.07
N ALA A 251 -19.49 0.37 -19.87
CA ALA A 251 -18.47 0.20 -20.91
C ALA A 251 -17.35 -0.78 -20.54
N ALA A 252 -16.88 -1.57 -21.51
CA ALA A 252 -15.68 -2.38 -21.35
C ALA A 252 -14.85 -2.37 -22.64
N GLY A 253 -13.55 -2.57 -22.54
CA GLY A 253 -12.72 -2.61 -23.74
C GLY A 253 -11.23 -2.73 -23.51
N GLY A 254 -10.50 -2.82 -24.62
CA GLY A 254 -9.05 -2.91 -24.62
C GLY A 254 -8.44 -2.93 -26.01
N GLY A 255 -7.14 -3.15 -26.09
CA GLY A 255 -6.43 -3.44 -27.33
C GLY A 255 -6.70 -4.87 -27.77
N ASP A 256 -6.21 -5.83 -27.00
CA ASP A 256 -6.41 -7.25 -27.25
C ASP A 256 -7.23 -7.86 -26.13
N VAL A 257 -8.37 -8.46 -26.47
CA VAL A 257 -9.34 -8.89 -25.47
C VAL A 257 -9.74 -10.34 -25.71
N ARG A 258 -9.46 -11.20 -24.74
CA ARG A 258 -9.78 -12.62 -24.76
C ARG A 258 -10.64 -13.04 -23.56
N GLY A 259 -11.84 -13.56 -23.82
CA GLY A 259 -12.73 -14.14 -22.80
C GLY A 259 -14.18 -13.68 -22.90
N LEU A 260 -14.79 -13.31 -21.77
CA LEU A 260 -16.20 -12.93 -21.65
C LEU A 260 -16.32 -11.46 -21.25
N PHE A 261 -17.12 -10.71 -22.00
CA PHE A 261 -17.31 -9.27 -21.78
C PHE A 261 -18.80 -8.97 -21.66
N ILE A 262 -19.20 -8.44 -20.50
CA ILE A 262 -20.57 -8.03 -20.22
C ILE A 262 -20.53 -6.55 -19.90
N ALA A 263 -20.97 -5.72 -20.85
CA ALA A 263 -21.00 -4.27 -20.73
C ALA A 263 -22.24 -3.73 -21.45
N PRO A 264 -23.39 -3.55 -20.76
CA PRO A 264 -24.68 -3.29 -21.41
C PRO A 264 -24.69 -2.11 -22.38
N GLY A 265 -23.87 -1.08 -22.13
CA GLY A 265 -23.75 0.09 -22.99
C GLY A 265 -22.84 -0.15 -24.19
N TYR A 266 -21.54 -0.26 -23.96
CA TYR A 266 -20.54 -0.10 -25.02
C TYR A 266 -19.33 -1.03 -24.83
N PHE A 267 -19.01 -1.81 -25.86
CA PHE A 267 -17.79 -2.60 -25.92
C PHE A 267 -16.90 -2.13 -27.05
N ASN A 268 -15.62 -1.89 -26.76
CA ASN A 268 -14.69 -1.37 -27.76
C ASN A 268 -13.34 -2.10 -27.76
N VAL A 269 -12.93 -2.47 -28.97
CA VAL A 269 -11.58 -2.96 -29.26
C VAL A 269 -10.87 -1.95 -30.15
N SER A 270 -9.67 -1.56 -29.75
CA SER A 270 -8.87 -0.54 -30.43
C SER A 270 -8.48 -0.95 -31.87
N PRO A 271 -8.18 0.01 -32.76
CA PRO A 271 -7.69 -0.30 -34.10
C PRO A 271 -6.44 -1.19 -34.06
N GLY A 272 -6.42 -2.23 -34.88
CA GLY A 272 -5.31 -3.20 -34.92
C GLY A 272 -5.34 -4.27 -33.83
N GLY A 273 -6.16 -4.09 -32.79
CA GLY A 273 -6.38 -5.10 -31.76
C GLY A 273 -7.29 -6.25 -32.21
N TYR A 274 -7.45 -7.26 -31.36
CA TYR A 274 -8.37 -8.35 -31.63
C TYR A 274 -9.27 -8.69 -30.44
N MET A 275 -10.45 -9.19 -30.77
CA MET A 275 -11.40 -9.79 -29.84
C MET A 275 -11.36 -11.30 -30.03
N GLN A 276 -11.25 -12.06 -28.95
CA GLN A 276 -11.46 -13.50 -28.93
C GLN A 276 -12.42 -13.90 -27.81
N GLY A 277 -13.65 -14.30 -28.13
CA GLY A 277 -14.59 -14.84 -27.14
C GLY A 277 -16.02 -14.36 -27.32
N LEU A 278 -16.68 -13.96 -26.23
CA LEU A 278 -18.08 -13.53 -26.21
C LEU A 278 -18.19 -12.11 -25.66
N SER A 279 -18.83 -11.21 -26.42
CA SER A 279 -19.21 -9.88 -25.94
C SER A 279 -20.73 -9.71 -25.95
N VAL A 280 -21.27 -9.15 -24.87
CA VAL A 280 -22.69 -8.82 -24.72
C VAL A 280 -22.81 -7.34 -24.34
N SER A 281 -23.24 -6.53 -25.31
CA SER A 281 -23.32 -5.06 -25.21
C SER A 281 -24.31 -4.49 -26.22
N ALA A 282 -24.99 -3.38 -25.93
CA ALA A 282 -25.84 -2.72 -26.92
C ALA A 282 -25.04 -2.31 -28.17
N PHE A 283 -23.82 -1.80 -27.97
CA PHE A 283 -22.93 -1.37 -29.05
C PHE A 283 -21.59 -2.11 -28.95
N ASN A 284 -21.32 -3.02 -29.87
CA ASN A 284 -20.03 -3.71 -29.99
C ASN A 284 -19.23 -3.09 -31.15
N ARG A 285 -18.09 -2.47 -30.85
CA ARG A 285 -17.19 -1.87 -31.84
C ARG A 285 -15.82 -2.53 -31.81
N VAL A 286 -15.58 -3.45 -32.74
CA VAL A 286 -14.31 -4.15 -32.92
C VAL A 286 -13.55 -3.54 -34.09
N GLN A 287 -12.64 -2.59 -33.81
CA GLN A 287 -11.91 -1.86 -34.86
C GLN A 287 -10.72 -2.63 -35.46
N GLY A 288 -10.53 -3.89 -35.06
CA GLY A 288 -9.62 -4.85 -35.67
C GLY A 288 -10.30 -6.18 -35.96
N SER A 289 -9.75 -7.30 -35.46
CA SER A 289 -10.24 -8.65 -35.80
C SER A 289 -11.16 -9.22 -34.73
N GLN A 290 -12.38 -9.60 -35.10
CA GLN A 290 -13.33 -10.31 -34.24
C GLN A 290 -13.21 -11.81 -34.44
N HIS A 291 -12.87 -12.55 -33.38
CA HIS A 291 -12.94 -14.01 -33.32
C HIS A 291 -13.95 -14.44 -32.24
N GLY A 292 -15.10 -14.97 -32.65
CA GLY A 292 -16.15 -15.38 -31.72
C GLY A 292 -17.43 -14.57 -31.86
N VAL A 293 -18.17 -14.42 -30.76
CA VAL A 293 -19.57 -14.00 -30.77
C VAL A 293 -19.74 -12.60 -30.19
N THR A 294 -20.41 -11.72 -30.92
CA THR A 294 -20.88 -10.43 -30.40
C THR A 294 -22.40 -10.41 -30.41
N ILE A 295 -22.99 -10.00 -29.30
CA ILE A 295 -24.44 -9.87 -29.12
C ILE A 295 -24.74 -8.42 -28.77
N GLY A 296 -25.61 -7.77 -29.54
CA GLY A 296 -25.94 -6.36 -29.34
C GLY A 296 -27.03 -5.80 -30.24
N ILE A 297 -27.31 -4.50 -30.11
CA ILE A 297 -28.16 -3.77 -31.06
C ILE A 297 -27.36 -3.50 -32.33
N LEU A 298 -26.13 -3.01 -32.17
CA LEU A 298 -25.20 -2.72 -33.24
C LEU A 298 -23.89 -3.47 -33.01
N ASN A 299 -23.51 -4.30 -33.97
CA ASN A 299 -22.21 -4.96 -34.00
C ASN A 299 -21.41 -4.42 -35.20
N VAL A 300 -20.17 -3.99 -34.97
CA VAL A 300 -19.27 -3.48 -36.01
C VAL A 300 -17.93 -4.17 -35.86
N ALA A 301 -17.48 -4.88 -36.89
CA ALA A 301 -16.15 -5.46 -36.96
C ALA A 301 -15.45 -5.06 -38.27
N ARG A 302 -14.15 -4.76 -38.20
CA ARG A 302 -13.33 -4.53 -39.40
C ARG A 302 -13.03 -5.84 -40.12
N ASP A 303 -12.57 -6.84 -39.40
CA ASP A 303 -12.40 -8.22 -39.88
C ASP A 303 -13.23 -9.16 -39.00
N LEU A 304 -14.22 -9.85 -39.58
CA LEU A 304 -15.10 -10.77 -38.87
C LEU A 304 -14.70 -12.22 -39.14
N ARG A 305 -14.32 -12.95 -38.09
CA ARG A 305 -14.09 -14.41 -38.05
C ARG A 305 -14.90 -15.03 -36.92
N GLY A 306 -16.21 -14.94 -37.05
CA GLY A 306 -17.14 -15.38 -36.00
C GLY A 306 -18.58 -15.06 -36.35
N VAL A 307 -19.38 -14.79 -35.32
CA VAL A 307 -20.81 -14.54 -35.45
C VAL A 307 -21.16 -13.22 -34.79
N GLN A 308 -22.01 -12.44 -35.45
CA GLN A 308 -22.63 -11.24 -34.89
C GLN A 308 -24.14 -11.48 -34.80
N LEU A 309 -24.70 -11.28 -33.62
CA LEU A 309 -26.14 -11.35 -33.35
C LEU A 309 -26.62 -9.97 -32.93
N GLY A 310 -27.46 -9.35 -33.74
CA GLY A 310 -27.95 -8.02 -33.43
C GLY A 310 -28.86 -7.43 -34.47
N LEU A 311 -29.57 -6.35 -34.12
CA LEU A 311 -30.49 -5.70 -35.05
C LEU A 311 -29.75 -5.22 -36.32
N ILE A 312 -28.53 -4.69 -36.14
CA ILE A 312 -27.69 -4.21 -37.22
C ILE A 312 -26.26 -4.76 -37.04
N ASN A 313 -25.74 -5.43 -38.07
CA ASN A 313 -24.41 -6.04 -38.04
C ASN A 313 -23.57 -5.57 -39.23
N TYR A 314 -22.38 -5.05 -38.96
CA TYR A 314 -21.39 -4.64 -39.94
C TYR A 314 -20.12 -5.49 -39.86
N ALA A 315 -19.73 -6.03 -41.02
CA ALA A 315 -18.47 -6.74 -41.21
C ALA A 315 -17.72 -6.15 -42.42
N GLY A 316 -16.64 -5.41 -42.17
CA GLY A 316 -15.85 -4.75 -43.21
C GLY A 316 -15.13 -5.73 -44.16
N SER A 317 -14.85 -6.93 -43.68
CA SER A 317 -14.22 -8.01 -44.45
C SER A 317 -15.12 -8.66 -45.50
N ASN A 318 -16.45 -8.48 -45.41
CA ASN A 318 -17.40 -9.08 -46.34
C ASN A 318 -17.49 -8.31 -47.67
N LYS A 319 -17.98 -9.00 -48.71
CA LYS A 319 -18.32 -8.41 -50.02
C LYS A 319 -19.30 -7.24 -49.83
N PRO A 320 -19.25 -6.17 -50.66
CA PRO A 320 -20.01 -4.94 -50.43
C PRO A 320 -21.51 -5.10 -50.09
N GLY A 321 -22.22 -6.06 -50.72
CA GLY A 321 -23.63 -6.35 -50.44
C GLY A 321 -23.93 -7.16 -49.17
N LEU A 322 -22.90 -7.76 -48.55
CA LEU A 322 -23.00 -8.58 -47.33
C LEU A 322 -22.32 -7.92 -46.12
N ARG A 323 -21.90 -6.65 -46.26
CA ARG A 323 -21.28 -5.90 -45.17
C ARG A 323 -22.27 -5.57 -44.07
N TRP A 324 -23.48 -5.17 -44.45
CA TRP A 324 -24.56 -4.84 -43.52
C TRP A 324 -25.65 -5.91 -43.60
N LEU A 325 -25.90 -6.62 -42.50
CA LEU A 325 -26.96 -7.62 -42.41
C LEU A 325 -27.80 -7.44 -41.14
N PRO A 326 -29.14 -7.55 -41.26
CA PRO A 326 -30.02 -7.53 -40.10
C PRO A 326 -29.99 -8.87 -39.36
N PHE A 327 -30.20 -8.83 -38.05
CA PHE A 327 -30.31 -9.98 -37.12
C PHE A 327 -29.05 -10.83 -36.94
N PHE A 328 -28.31 -11.08 -38.02
CA PHE A 328 -27.21 -12.04 -38.07
C PHE A 328 -26.15 -11.65 -39.10
N ASN A 329 -24.86 -11.83 -38.78
CA ASN A 329 -23.76 -11.76 -39.75
C ASN A 329 -22.64 -12.76 -39.39
N MET A 330 -21.93 -13.27 -40.40
CA MET A 330 -20.76 -14.15 -40.25
C MET A 330 -19.71 -13.84 -41.33
N ASP A 331 -18.59 -14.56 -41.31
CA ASP A 331 -17.57 -14.46 -42.36
C ASP A 331 -18.09 -15.09 -43.67
N TRP A 332 -18.29 -14.25 -44.70
CA TRP A 332 -18.82 -14.67 -46.02
C TRP A 332 -17.81 -14.48 -47.15
N ARG A 333 -16.51 -14.31 -46.83
CA ARG A 333 -15.45 -14.07 -47.81
C ARG A 333 -15.36 -15.17 -48.87
#